data_AF-R9ITT7-F1
#
_entry.id   AF-R9ITT7-F1
#
_cell.length_a   1.000
_cell.length_b   1.000
_cell.length_c   1.000
_cell.angle_alpha   90.00
_cell.angle_beta   90.00
_cell.angle_gamma   90.00
#
_symmetry.space_group_name_H-M   'P 1'
#
loop_
_entity.id
_entity.type
_entity.pdbx_description
1 polymer ?
#
loop_
_entity_poly.entity_id
_entity_poly.type
_entity_poly.pdbx_seq_one_letter_code
_entity_poly.pdbx_strand_id
1 'polypeptide(L)'
;MDLKIDDLKISEYAKNILHELGLTEVSDLEGHDYISLTQKFPFKRHYIASIIQELNAAGYLLPPENAVTIYDVPMSQRLLHILERNYIFYLSQLSLCSKEEHARMRNLGERTMRELEEICKAYGIELHSVQSIKENLAPYELPFHSIHYEGLYRYRITTFDELNNLTTHNLHMICQKDYNDTMKIYHALIENGISFQPWEDRYLFEVFSRKDVKTLSRRYRIYTIAQLRSCAEIFIDSMPPSIIPKVKTFLAE
;
A
#
# COMPACT_ATOMS: atom_id res chain seq x y z
N MET A 1 22.42 20.89 5.68
CA MET A 1 21.17 21.19 4.95
C MET A 1 20.83 19.88 4.30
N ASP A 2 19.74 19.25 4.72
CA ASP A 2 19.40 17.95 4.18
C ASP A 2 19.06 18.07 2.69
N LEU A 3 19.45 17.07 1.92
CA LEU A 3 19.21 17.05 0.47
C LEU A 3 17.73 16.72 0.25
N LYS A 4 17.02 17.45 -0.62
CA LYS A 4 15.62 17.16 -0.88
C LYS A 4 15.48 16.02 -1.88
N ILE A 5 14.37 15.28 -1.80
CA ILE A 5 14.02 14.28 -2.83
C ILE A 5 13.96 14.91 -4.23
N ASP A 6 13.54 16.17 -4.32
CA ASP A 6 13.48 16.93 -5.58
C ASP A 6 14.85 17.17 -6.21
N ASP A 7 15.91 17.18 -5.42
CA ASP A 7 17.29 17.38 -5.88
C ASP A 7 17.92 16.08 -6.40
N LEU A 8 17.27 14.94 -6.19
CA LEU A 8 17.78 13.64 -6.64
C LEU A 8 17.72 13.48 -8.16
N LYS A 9 18.73 12.81 -8.71
CA LYS A 9 18.80 12.42 -10.13
C LYS A 9 18.01 11.16 -10.43
N ILE A 10 16.77 11.12 -9.96
CA ILE A 10 15.78 10.07 -10.23
C ILE A 10 14.62 10.64 -11.05
N SER A 11 13.78 9.78 -11.60
CA SER A 11 12.63 10.19 -12.41
C SER A 11 11.62 11.02 -11.62
N GLU A 12 10.91 11.91 -12.31
CA GLU A 12 9.79 12.68 -11.74
C GLU A 12 8.69 11.77 -11.20
N TYR A 13 8.52 10.60 -11.83
CA TYR A 13 7.61 9.57 -11.33
C TYR A 13 8.03 9.07 -9.94
N ALA A 14 9.30 8.70 -9.75
CA ALA A 14 9.81 8.26 -8.46
C ALA A 14 9.65 9.36 -7.39
N LYS A 15 9.96 10.62 -7.71
CA LYS A 15 9.80 11.76 -6.79
C LYS A 15 8.36 11.93 -6.31
N ASN A 16 7.41 11.97 -7.24
CA ASN A 16 5.99 12.11 -6.90
C ASN A 16 5.51 10.99 -5.99
N ILE A 17 5.96 9.76 -6.23
CA ILE A 17 5.59 8.60 -5.42
C ILE A 17 6.22 8.65 -4.02
N LEU A 18 7.45 9.15 -3.88
CA LEU A 18 8.07 9.38 -2.57
C LEU A 18 7.33 10.46 -1.78
N HIS A 19 6.97 11.57 -2.43
CA HIS A 19 6.12 12.61 -1.84
C HIS A 19 4.75 12.09 -1.41
N GLU A 20 4.11 11.23 -2.22
CA GLU A 20 2.85 10.56 -1.84
C GLU A 20 2.98 9.73 -0.55
N LEU A 21 4.18 9.25 -0.23
CA LEU A 21 4.47 8.52 1.01
C LEU A 21 4.92 9.43 2.17
N GLY A 22 4.94 10.74 1.97
CA GLY A 22 5.46 11.70 2.95
C GLY A 22 6.99 11.73 3.05
N LEU A 23 7.71 11.17 2.08
CA LEU A 23 9.17 11.19 2.02
C LEU A 23 9.60 12.42 1.21
N THR A 24 10.08 13.46 1.88
CA THR A 24 10.36 14.77 1.27
C THR A 24 11.84 15.13 1.30
N GLU A 25 12.59 14.60 2.26
CA GLU A 25 14.03 14.78 2.44
C GLU A 25 14.77 13.43 2.28
N VAL A 26 16.07 13.48 1.96
CA VAL A 26 16.87 12.25 1.80
C VAL A 26 17.08 11.54 3.13
N SER A 27 17.13 12.27 4.25
CA SER A 27 17.14 11.63 5.58
C SER A 27 15.88 10.80 5.86
N ASP A 28 14.74 11.09 5.21
CA ASP A 28 13.54 10.26 5.33
C ASP A 28 13.74 8.85 4.75
N LEU A 29 14.78 8.65 3.91
CA LEU A 29 15.18 7.34 3.38
C LEU A 29 16.17 6.61 4.31
N GLU A 30 16.78 7.30 5.28
CA GLU A 30 17.74 6.69 6.20
C GLU A 30 17.04 5.67 7.10
N GLY A 31 17.60 4.46 7.18
CA GLY A 31 17.00 3.34 7.92
C GLY A 31 15.93 2.57 7.15
N HIS A 32 15.61 2.99 5.92
CA HIS A 32 14.83 2.19 5.00
C HIS A 32 15.69 1.29 4.11
N ASP A 33 15.26 0.05 3.99
CA ASP A 33 15.76 -0.93 3.02
C ASP A 33 14.69 -1.24 1.96
N TYR A 34 15.03 -2.13 1.03
CA TYR A 34 14.10 -2.61 0.00
C TYR A 34 12.76 -3.07 0.60
N ILE A 35 12.81 -3.80 1.72
CA ILE A 35 11.66 -4.49 2.31
C ILE A 35 10.70 -3.49 2.94
N SER A 36 11.23 -2.63 3.82
CA SER A 36 10.47 -1.61 4.53
C SER A 36 9.83 -0.58 3.59
N LEU A 37 10.52 -0.19 2.52
CA LEU A 37 9.91 0.64 1.48
C LEU A 37 8.81 -0.10 0.71
N THR A 38 9.04 -1.35 0.32
CA THR A 38 8.02 -2.15 -0.38
C THR A 38 6.74 -2.28 0.45
N GLN A 39 6.83 -2.33 1.78
CA GLN A 39 5.67 -2.34 2.67
C GLN A 39 4.90 -1.02 2.68
N LYS A 40 5.57 0.12 2.47
CA LYS A 40 4.93 1.43 2.34
C LYS A 40 4.24 1.63 0.99
N PHE A 41 4.69 0.92 -0.05
CA PHE A 41 4.12 1.06 -1.39
C PHE A 41 2.89 0.15 -1.64
N PRO A 42 1.74 0.73 -2.05
CA PRO A 42 0.54 -0.03 -2.43
C PRO A 42 0.63 -0.63 -3.84
N PHE A 43 1.69 -0.32 -4.59
CA PHE A 43 1.70 -0.45 -6.03
C PHE A 43 2.07 -1.85 -6.51
N LYS A 44 1.80 -2.10 -7.79
CA LYS A 44 2.25 -3.31 -8.48
C LYS A 44 3.78 -3.41 -8.38
N ARG A 45 4.29 -4.61 -8.09
CA ARG A 45 5.71 -4.88 -7.82
C ARG A 45 6.68 -4.29 -8.85
N HIS A 46 6.30 -4.21 -10.12
CA HIS A 46 7.14 -3.61 -11.18
C HIS A 46 7.41 -2.12 -10.99
N TYR A 47 6.42 -1.35 -10.51
CA TYR A 47 6.62 0.08 -10.26
C TYR A 47 7.55 0.29 -9.06
N ILE A 48 7.35 -0.50 -8.00
CA ILE A 48 8.21 -0.48 -6.82
C ILE A 48 9.64 -0.83 -7.21
N ALA A 49 9.83 -1.89 -8.00
CA ALA A 49 11.14 -2.31 -8.46
C ALA A 49 11.87 -1.23 -9.29
N SER A 50 11.15 -0.50 -10.15
CA SER A 50 11.73 0.61 -10.92
C SER A 50 12.25 1.72 -10.00
N ILE A 51 11.43 2.14 -9.03
CA ILE A 51 11.80 3.19 -8.07
C ILE A 51 13.01 2.74 -7.23
N ILE A 52 13.00 1.50 -6.75
CA ILE A 52 14.10 0.96 -5.96
C ILE A 52 15.38 0.85 -6.80
N GLN A 53 15.30 0.45 -8.07
CA GLN A 53 16.47 0.43 -8.96
C GLN A 53 17.06 1.82 -9.16
N GLU A 54 16.22 2.85 -9.32
CA GLU A 54 16.68 4.24 -9.43
C GLU A 54 17.36 4.71 -8.13
N LEU A 55 16.77 4.42 -6.97
CA LEU A 55 17.33 4.79 -5.66
C LEU A 55 18.65 4.04 -5.37
N ASN A 56 18.72 2.74 -5.69
CA ASN A 56 19.95 1.93 -5.57
C ASN A 56 21.06 2.49 -6.47
N ALA A 57 20.76 2.77 -7.75
CA ALA A 57 21.73 3.30 -8.70
C ALA A 57 22.26 4.69 -8.29
N ALA A 58 21.41 5.47 -7.63
CA ALA A 58 21.76 6.77 -7.10
C ALA A 58 22.47 6.72 -5.72
N GLY A 59 22.57 5.52 -5.10
CA GLY A 59 23.29 5.29 -3.85
C GLY A 59 22.48 5.63 -2.59
N TYR A 60 21.16 5.77 -2.69
CA TYR A 60 20.28 6.17 -1.58
C TYR A 60 19.56 5.00 -0.92
N LEU A 61 19.66 3.80 -1.49
CA LEU A 61 19.10 2.60 -0.90
C LEU A 61 20.16 1.51 -0.88
N LEU A 62 20.35 0.93 0.31
CA LEU A 62 21.26 -0.20 0.48
C LEU A 62 20.48 -1.51 0.30
N PRO A 63 21.12 -2.57 -0.23
CA PRO A 63 20.60 -3.92 -0.11
C PRO A 63 20.35 -4.21 1.39
N PRO A 64 19.30 -4.97 1.74
CA PRO A 64 19.06 -5.31 3.15
C PRO A 64 20.31 -5.97 3.76
N GLU A 65 20.66 -5.65 5.01
CA GLU A 65 21.78 -6.28 5.68
C GLU A 65 21.58 -7.80 5.71
N ASN A 66 22.59 -8.58 5.27
CA ASN A 66 22.53 -10.03 5.09
C ASN A 66 21.53 -10.53 4.04
N ALA A 67 21.15 -9.68 3.06
CA ALA A 67 20.23 -10.09 1.99
C ALA A 67 20.84 -11.17 1.09
N VAL A 68 20.23 -12.35 1.09
CA VAL A 68 20.54 -13.43 0.16
C VAL A 68 19.85 -13.14 -1.17
N THR A 69 20.63 -12.97 -2.24
CA THR A 69 20.08 -12.78 -3.58
C THR A 69 19.55 -14.09 -4.15
N ILE A 70 18.57 -14.02 -5.05
CA ILE A 70 18.06 -15.23 -5.73
C ILE A 70 19.10 -15.88 -6.65
N TYR A 71 20.15 -15.15 -7.05
CA TYR A 71 21.21 -15.63 -7.94
C TYR A 71 22.24 -16.50 -7.22
N ASP A 72 22.38 -16.32 -5.90
CA ASP A 72 23.33 -17.06 -5.07
C ASP A 72 22.73 -18.34 -4.47
N VAL A 73 21.45 -18.63 -4.75
CA VAL A 73 20.69 -19.73 -4.15
C VAL A 73 20.48 -20.83 -5.19
N PRO A 74 20.84 -22.09 -4.89
CA PRO A 74 20.57 -23.20 -5.80
C PRO A 74 19.06 -23.43 -5.91
N MET A 75 18.50 -23.20 -7.09
CA MET A 75 17.09 -23.42 -7.41
C MET A 75 16.88 -23.76 -8.88
N SER A 76 15.69 -24.25 -9.24
CA SER A 76 15.33 -24.52 -10.61
C SER A 76 15.25 -23.22 -11.43
N GLN A 77 15.63 -23.30 -12.71
CA GLN A 77 15.48 -22.19 -13.66
C GLN A 77 14.02 -21.71 -13.76
N ARG A 78 13.07 -22.63 -13.52
CA ARG A 78 11.65 -22.28 -13.48
C ARG A 78 11.35 -21.34 -12.30
N LEU A 79 11.81 -21.68 -11.10
CA LEU A 79 11.58 -20.84 -9.92
C LEU A 79 12.29 -19.49 -10.08
N LEU A 80 13.56 -19.50 -10.51
CA LEU A 80 14.32 -18.27 -10.75
C LEU A 80 13.57 -17.30 -11.68
N HIS A 81 13.15 -17.76 -12.86
CA HIS A 81 12.41 -16.91 -13.80
C HIS A 81 11.05 -16.43 -13.26
N ILE A 82 10.39 -17.21 -12.39
CA ILE A 82 9.14 -16.78 -11.75
C ILE A 82 9.44 -15.64 -10.76
N LEU A 83 10.49 -15.75 -9.95
CA LEU A 83 10.89 -14.71 -9.01
C LEU A 83 11.29 -13.42 -9.74
N GLU A 84 12.13 -13.50 -10.77
CA GLU A 84 12.53 -12.35 -11.60
C GLU A 84 11.33 -11.64 -12.22
N ARG A 85 10.40 -12.40 -12.82
CA ARG A 85 9.19 -11.84 -13.42
C ARG A 85 8.30 -11.11 -12.40
N ASN A 86 8.35 -11.52 -11.13
CA ASN A 86 7.61 -10.92 -10.04
C ASN A 86 8.44 -9.91 -9.24
N TYR A 87 9.62 -9.52 -9.75
CA TYR A 87 10.53 -8.55 -9.15
C TYR A 87 10.96 -8.92 -7.72
N ILE A 88 11.18 -10.21 -7.49
CA ILE A 88 11.77 -10.76 -6.27
C ILE A 88 13.23 -11.07 -6.57
N PHE A 89 14.13 -10.25 -6.03
CA PHE A 89 15.58 -10.36 -6.22
C PHE A 89 16.31 -10.81 -4.94
N TYR A 90 15.65 -10.69 -3.79
CA TYR A 90 16.15 -11.13 -2.48
C TYR A 90 15.14 -12.08 -1.83
N LEU A 91 15.65 -13.14 -1.19
CA LEU A 91 14.79 -14.15 -0.56
C LEU A 91 13.88 -13.54 0.52
N SER A 92 14.37 -12.56 1.28
CA SER A 92 13.61 -11.87 2.32
C SER A 92 12.33 -11.17 1.82
N GLN A 93 12.23 -10.86 0.53
CA GLN A 93 10.99 -10.33 -0.05
C GLN A 93 9.84 -11.36 -0.04
N LEU A 94 10.15 -12.65 0.05
CA LEU A 94 9.15 -13.71 0.04
C LEU A 94 8.25 -13.66 1.28
N SER A 95 8.73 -13.12 2.41
CA SER A 95 7.90 -12.94 3.61
C SER A 95 6.91 -11.77 3.51
N LEU A 96 7.01 -10.94 2.47
CA LEU A 96 6.07 -9.83 2.23
C LEU A 96 4.75 -10.31 1.62
N CYS A 97 4.66 -11.57 1.22
CA CYS A 97 3.51 -12.11 0.52
C CYS A 97 3.08 -13.43 1.16
N SER A 98 1.77 -13.65 1.20
CA SER A 98 1.23 -14.89 1.73
C SER A 98 1.49 -16.07 0.79
N LYS A 99 1.28 -17.28 1.30
CA LYS A 99 1.26 -18.50 0.48
C LYS A 99 0.27 -18.41 -0.67
N GLU A 100 -0.89 -17.79 -0.46
CA GLU A 100 -1.93 -17.62 -1.48
C GLU A 100 -1.51 -16.64 -2.59
N GLU A 101 -0.79 -15.57 -2.25
CA GLU A 101 -0.22 -14.65 -3.24
C GLU A 101 0.90 -15.34 -4.04
N HIS A 102 1.77 -16.11 -3.38
CA HIS A 102 2.80 -16.90 -4.08
C HIS A 102 2.17 -17.91 -5.04
N ALA A 103 1.19 -18.68 -4.59
CA ALA A 103 0.48 -19.68 -5.41
C ALA A 103 -0.21 -19.08 -6.64
N ARG A 104 -0.55 -17.79 -6.63
CA ARG A 104 -1.14 -17.08 -7.77
C ARG A 104 -0.12 -16.60 -8.80
N MET A 105 1.19 -16.72 -8.53
CA MET A 105 2.21 -16.37 -9.51
C MET A 105 2.08 -17.24 -10.75
N ARG A 106 2.08 -16.59 -11.92
CA ARG A 106 1.95 -17.29 -13.19
C ARG A 106 3.07 -18.32 -13.35
N ASN A 107 2.68 -19.54 -13.70
CA ASN A 107 3.54 -20.71 -13.86
C ASN A 107 4.11 -21.28 -12.54
N LEU A 108 3.64 -20.85 -11.37
CA LEU A 108 4.00 -21.54 -10.12
C LEU A 108 3.09 -22.76 -9.94
N GLY A 109 3.61 -23.94 -10.27
CA GLY A 109 2.91 -25.21 -10.04
C GLY A 109 3.26 -25.79 -8.67
N GLU A 110 2.51 -26.81 -8.23
CA GLU A 110 2.68 -27.44 -6.91
C GLU A 110 4.13 -27.88 -6.61
N ARG A 111 4.82 -28.48 -7.60
CA ARG A 111 6.22 -28.88 -7.45
C ARG A 111 7.15 -27.69 -7.21
N THR A 112 6.93 -26.59 -7.92
CA THR A 112 7.73 -25.36 -7.79
C THR A 112 7.39 -24.61 -6.50
N MET A 113 6.14 -24.66 -6.05
CA MET A 113 5.75 -24.12 -4.74
C MET A 113 6.44 -24.88 -3.60
N ARG A 114 6.51 -26.22 -3.67
CA ARG A 114 7.26 -27.03 -2.68
C ARG A 114 8.74 -26.67 -2.65
N GLU A 115 9.37 -26.53 -3.80
CA GLU A 115 10.76 -26.06 -3.92
C GLU A 115 10.96 -24.68 -3.26
N LEU A 116 10.05 -23.73 -3.52
CA LEU A 116 10.07 -22.41 -2.88
C LEU A 116 9.95 -22.50 -1.35
N GLU A 117 9.04 -23.34 -0.83
CA GLU A 117 8.87 -23.55 0.61
C GLU A 117 10.11 -24.19 1.25
N GLU A 118 10.76 -25.14 0.58
CA GLU A 118 12.01 -25.77 1.03
C GLU A 118 13.15 -24.75 1.11
N ILE A 119 13.29 -23.89 0.10
CA ILE A 119 14.27 -22.80 0.10
C ILE A 119 13.96 -21.83 1.24
N CYS A 120 12.72 -21.34 1.37
CA CYS A 120 12.35 -20.44 2.46
C CYS A 120 12.70 -21.05 3.83
N LYS A 121 12.36 -22.32 4.05
CA LYS A 121 12.71 -23.03 5.29
C LYS A 121 14.21 -23.12 5.54
N ALA A 122 15.00 -23.41 4.51
CA ALA A 122 16.46 -23.50 4.62
C ALA A 122 17.11 -22.16 5.01
N TYR A 123 16.48 -21.04 4.62
CA TYR A 123 16.94 -19.68 4.92
C TYR A 123 16.18 -19.03 6.09
N GLY A 124 15.39 -19.79 6.85
CA GLY A 124 14.67 -19.27 8.02
C GLY A 124 13.54 -18.28 7.71
N ILE A 125 13.00 -18.32 6.49
CA ILE A 125 11.91 -17.47 6.04
C ILE A 125 10.59 -18.20 6.26
N GLU A 126 9.72 -17.62 7.09
CA GLU A 126 8.40 -18.16 7.35
C GLU A 126 7.38 -17.64 6.34
N LEU A 127 6.75 -18.57 5.62
CA LEU A 127 5.62 -18.26 4.73
C LEU A 127 4.32 -18.58 5.45
N HIS A 128 3.47 -17.58 5.62
CA HIS A 128 2.19 -17.73 6.30
C HIS A 128 1.02 -17.60 5.31
N SER A 129 -0.10 -18.24 5.65
CA SER A 129 -1.35 -18.15 4.90
C SER A 129 -2.20 -17.00 5.43
N VAL A 130 -2.99 -16.37 4.56
CA VAL A 130 -4.01 -15.39 4.99
C VAL A 130 -5.21 -16.04 5.68
N GLN A 131 -5.28 -17.37 5.74
CA GLN A 131 -6.43 -18.10 6.29
C GLN A 131 -6.67 -17.78 7.77
N SER A 132 -5.62 -17.65 8.57
CA SER A 132 -5.73 -17.24 9.98
C SER A 132 -6.35 -15.85 10.12
N ILE A 133 -5.97 -14.91 9.25
CA ILE A 133 -6.54 -13.55 9.22
C ILE A 133 -8.05 -13.63 8.90
N LYS A 134 -8.43 -14.47 7.91
CA LYS A 134 -9.85 -14.66 7.57
C LYS A 134 -10.65 -15.22 8.73
N GLU A 135 -10.11 -16.20 9.43
CA GLU A 135 -10.75 -16.84 10.58
C GLU A 135 -10.92 -15.87 11.74
N ASN A 136 -9.88 -15.08 12.05
CA ASN A 136 -9.92 -14.07 13.10
C ASN A 136 -10.92 -12.93 12.82
N LEU A 137 -11.13 -12.59 11.53
CA LEU A 137 -12.03 -11.52 11.13
C LEU A 137 -13.44 -11.99 10.74
N ALA A 138 -13.68 -13.29 10.61
CA ALA A 138 -14.97 -13.86 10.24
C ALA A 138 -16.14 -13.43 11.15
N PRO A 139 -15.99 -13.30 12.48
CA PRO A 139 -17.09 -12.90 13.37
C PRO A 139 -17.65 -11.50 13.12
N TYR A 140 -16.90 -10.63 12.42
CA TYR A 140 -17.25 -9.22 12.22
C TYR A 140 -17.95 -8.96 10.88
N GLU A 141 -18.14 -9.99 10.05
CA GLU A 141 -18.85 -9.94 8.75
C GLU A 141 -18.40 -8.78 7.84
N LEU A 142 -17.10 -8.45 7.89
CA LEU A 142 -16.54 -7.32 7.15
C LEU A 142 -16.56 -7.57 5.63
N PRO A 143 -16.76 -6.52 4.81
CA PRO A 143 -16.85 -6.65 3.35
C PRO A 143 -15.47 -6.82 2.68
N PHE A 144 -14.60 -7.66 3.26
CA PHE A 144 -13.29 -7.96 2.71
C PHE A 144 -13.36 -9.03 1.61
N HIS A 145 -12.54 -8.84 0.59
CA HIS A 145 -12.30 -9.73 -0.53
C HIS A 145 -10.88 -10.29 -0.45
N SER A 146 -10.57 -11.30 -1.28
CA SER A 146 -9.27 -11.98 -1.28
C SER A 146 -8.07 -11.04 -1.40
N ILE A 147 -8.21 -9.95 -2.15
CA ILE A 147 -7.16 -8.94 -2.32
C ILE A 147 -6.88 -8.14 -1.04
N HIS A 148 -7.90 -7.89 -0.21
CA HIS A 148 -7.75 -7.11 1.01
C HIS A 148 -7.00 -7.89 2.08
N TYR A 149 -7.22 -9.21 2.16
CA TYR A 149 -6.48 -10.06 3.08
C TYR A 149 -4.97 -10.08 2.79
N GLU A 150 -4.56 -9.94 1.53
CA GLU A 150 -3.14 -9.74 1.19
C GLU A 150 -2.63 -8.38 1.64
N GLY A 151 -3.46 -7.34 1.55
CA GLY A 151 -3.13 -6.03 2.10
C GLY A 151 -2.93 -6.10 3.62
N LEU A 152 -3.88 -6.69 4.34
CA LEU A 152 -3.80 -6.89 5.80
C LEU A 152 -2.55 -7.69 6.19
N TYR A 153 -2.25 -8.75 5.44
CA TYR A 153 -1.02 -9.53 5.61
C TYR A 153 0.25 -8.66 5.54
N ARG A 154 0.35 -7.79 4.53
CA ARG A 154 1.51 -6.90 4.35
C ARG A 154 1.68 -5.89 5.48
N TYR A 155 0.56 -5.38 5.99
CA TYR A 155 0.52 -4.49 7.16
C TYR A 155 0.64 -5.24 8.50
N ARG A 156 0.86 -6.57 8.46
CA ARG A 156 0.98 -7.44 9.64
C ARG A 156 -0.25 -7.36 10.55
N ILE A 157 -1.43 -7.19 9.95
CA ILE A 157 -2.71 -7.20 10.65
C ILE A 157 -3.25 -8.63 10.65
N THR A 158 -3.36 -9.20 11.84
CA THR A 158 -3.78 -10.57 12.08
C THR A 158 -5.05 -10.66 12.93
N THR A 159 -5.32 -9.66 13.75
CA THR A 159 -6.49 -9.60 14.64
C THR A 159 -7.35 -8.37 14.35
N PHE A 160 -8.58 -8.36 14.87
CA PHE A 160 -9.49 -7.24 14.71
C PHE A 160 -8.98 -5.96 15.40
N ASP A 161 -8.43 -6.08 16.62
CA ASP A 161 -7.98 -4.92 17.38
C ASP A 161 -6.78 -4.21 16.72
N GLU A 162 -5.93 -4.95 16.01
CA GLU A 162 -4.80 -4.40 15.26
C GLU A 162 -5.24 -3.45 14.13
N LEU A 163 -6.49 -3.53 13.66
CA LEU A 163 -7.03 -2.57 12.69
C LEU A 163 -7.04 -1.13 13.22
N ASN A 164 -7.06 -0.93 14.54
CA ASN A 164 -6.94 0.41 15.15
C ASN A 164 -5.56 1.04 14.95
N ASN A 165 -4.55 0.25 14.59
CA ASN A 165 -3.20 0.78 14.29
C ASN A 165 -3.11 1.36 12.87
N LEU A 166 -4.11 1.11 12.02
CA LEU A 166 -4.13 1.61 10.66
C LEU A 166 -4.54 3.08 10.64
N THR A 167 -3.97 3.83 9.71
CA THR A 167 -4.55 5.09 9.23
C THR A 167 -5.58 4.82 8.14
N THR A 168 -6.44 5.79 7.86
CA THR A 168 -7.36 5.70 6.70
C THR A 168 -6.59 5.60 5.38
N HIS A 169 -5.39 6.18 5.30
CA HIS A 169 -4.50 6.02 4.16
C HIS A 169 -4.05 4.57 4.00
N ASN A 170 -3.63 3.88 5.08
CA ASN A 170 -3.28 2.46 4.99
C ASN A 170 -4.45 1.61 4.50
N LEU A 171 -5.67 1.91 4.94
CA LEU A 171 -6.86 1.24 4.42
C LEU A 171 -7.02 1.47 2.90
N HIS A 172 -6.79 2.70 2.43
CA HIS A 172 -6.82 3.01 1.01
C HIS A 172 -5.77 2.22 0.21
N MET A 173 -4.59 1.99 0.80
CA MET A 173 -3.54 1.13 0.23
C MET A 173 -3.97 -0.33 0.15
N ILE A 174 -4.56 -0.87 1.23
CA ILE A 174 -5.13 -2.23 1.29
C ILE A 174 -6.18 -2.42 0.19
N CYS A 175 -7.00 -1.40 -0.05
CA CYS A 175 -8.01 -1.38 -1.09
C CYS A 175 -7.46 -1.07 -2.50
N GLN A 176 -6.15 -1.17 -2.72
CA GLN A 176 -5.51 -0.95 -4.03
C GLN A 176 -5.79 0.43 -4.63
N LYS A 177 -5.91 1.45 -3.78
CA LYS A 177 -6.31 2.82 -4.15
C LYS A 177 -7.72 2.92 -4.77
N ASP A 178 -8.59 1.92 -4.62
CA ASP A 178 -10.00 2.05 -5.00
C ASP A 178 -10.75 2.86 -3.94
N TYR A 179 -11.08 4.11 -4.28
CA TYR A 179 -11.75 5.03 -3.38
C TYR A 179 -13.14 4.55 -2.92
N ASN A 180 -13.92 3.91 -3.80
CA ASN A 180 -15.27 3.47 -3.44
C ASN A 180 -15.21 2.25 -2.53
N ASP A 181 -14.29 1.34 -2.80
CA ASP A 181 -14.05 0.17 -1.98
C ASP A 181 -13.53 0.56 -0.59
N THR A 182 -12.56 1.48 -0.54
CA THR A 182 -12.04 2.08 0.69
C THR A 182 -13.16 2.68 1.53
N MET A 183 -14.01 3.53 0.95
CA MET A 183 -15.13 4.17 1.65
C MET A 183 -16.10 3.13 2.24
N LYS A 184 -16.43 2.07 1.49
CA LYS A 184 -17.35 1.02 1.97
C LYS A 184 -16.78 0.30 3.18
N ILE A 185 -15.53 -0.15 3.08
CA ILE A 185 -14.85 -0.88 4.15
C ILE A 185 -14.64 0.04 5.36
N TYR A 186 -14.23 1.29 5.14
CA TYR A 186 -14.04 2.28 6.19
C TYR A 186 -15.29 2.41 7.07
N HIS A 187 -16.45 2.64 6.46
CA HIS A 187 -17.67 2.78 7.23
C HIS A 187 -18.07 1.49 7.94
N ALA A 188 -17.89 0.31 7.32
CA ALA A 188 -18.15 -0.97 7.99
C ALA A 188 -17.25 -1.16 9.22
N LEU A 189 -15.99 -0.75 9.15
CA LEU A 189 -15.04 -0.83 10.26
C LEU A 189 -15.42 0.15 11.40
N ILE A 190 -15.78 1.40 11.07
CA ILE A 190 -16.27 2.36 12.07
C ILE A 190 -17.56 1.86 12.74
N GLU A 191 -18.50 1.29 11.98
CA GLU A 191 -19.74 0.70 12.50
C GLU A 191 -19.47 -0.48 13.45
N ASN A 192 -18.35 -1.18 13.27
CA ASN A 192 -17.88 -2.24 14.17
C ASN A 192 -16.94 -1.74 15.29
N GLY A 193 -16.79 -0.41 15.47
CA GLY A 193 -16.06 0.17 16.59
C GLY A 193 -14.55 0.39 16.39
N ILE A 194 -14.04 0.25 15.16
CA ILE A 194 -12.64 0.60 14.87
C ILE A 194 -12.46 2.13 14.89
N SER A 195 -11.35 2.57 15.45
CA SER A 195 -10.86 3.94 15.38
C SER A 195 -9.52 3.97 14.63
N PHE A 196 -9.47 4.65 13.50
CA PHE A 196 -8.24 4.82 12.73
C PHE A 196 -7.29 5.86 13.36
N GLN A 197 -5.99 5.64 13.18
CA GLN A 197 -4.97 6.63 13.51
C GLN A 197 -5.05 7.84 12.56
N PRO A 198 -4.67 9.03 13.04
CA PRO A 198 -4.64 10.24 12.21
C PRO A 198 -3.64 10.09 11.05
N TRP A 199 -3.96 10.74 9.93
CA TRP A 199 -3.10 10.87 8.75
C TRP A 199 -3.08 12.32 8.27
N GLU A 200 -2.04 12.69 7.54
CA GLU A 200 -1.78 14.07 7.10
C GLU A 200 -2.95 14.70 6.33
N ASP A 201 -3.55 13.94 5.41
CA ASP A 201 -4.69 14.40 4.61
C ASP A 201 -5.88 13.46 4.75
N ARG A 202 -7.01 14.01 5.17
CA ARG A 202 -8.23 13.25 5.38
C ARG A 202 -8.96 13.03 4.07
N TYR A 203 -9.56 11.86 3.91
CA TYR A 203 -10.45 11.58 2.80
C TYR A 203 -11.81 12.24 3.02
N LEU A 204 -12.47 12.66 1.93
CA LEU A 204 -13.77 13.33 2.02
C LEU A 204 -14.83 12.46 2.72
N PHE A 205 -14.78 11.13 2.60
CA PHE A 205 -15.74 10.23 3.25
C PHE A 205 -15.62 10.18 4.78
N GLU A 206 -14.54 10.71 5.35
CA GLU A 206 -14.41 10.83 6.80
C GLU A 206 -15.20 12.02 7.37
N VAL A 207 -15.59 12.98 6.52
CA VAL A 207 -16.18 14.26 6.95
C VAL A 207 -17.56 14.48 6.32
N PHE A 208 -17.70 14.15 5.04
CA PHE A 208 -18.90 14.40 4.27
C PHE A 208 -19.82 13.18 4.20
N SER A 209 -21.10 13.43 3.96
CA SER A 209 -22.07 12.36 3.75
C SER A 209 -21.74 11.54 2.50
N ARG A 210 -22.08 10.24 2.50
CA ARG A 210 -21.88 9.35 1.33
C ARG A 210 -22.46 9.91 0.02
N LYS A 211 -23.54 10.70 0.08
CA LYS A 211 -24.17 11.32 -1.09
C LYS A 211 -23.31 12.45 -1.66
N ASP A 212 -22.80 13.31 -0.78
CA ASP A 212 -21.98 14.45 -1.16
C ASP A 212 -20.63 13.97 -1.71
N VAL A 213 -20.00 12.99 -1.02
CA VAL A 213 -18.75 12.36 -1.46
C VAL A 213 -18.87 11.71 -2.83
N LYS A 214 -19.96 10.98 -3.11
CA LYS A 214 -20.19 10.39 -4.45
C LYS A 214 -20.24 11.44 -5.54
N THR A 215 -20.76 12.63 -5.23
CA THR A 215 -20.83 13.74 -6.18
C THR A 215 -19.45 14.37 -6.39
N LEU A 216 -18.73 14.66 -5.30
CA LEU A 216 -17.39 15.25 -5.33
C LEU A 216 -16.39 14.34 -6.04
N SER A 217 -16.38 13.04 -5.71
CA SER A 217 -15.48 12.06 -6.33
C SER A 217 -15.81 11.77 -7.79
N ARG A 218 -17.08 11.59 -8.17
CA ARG A 218 -17.44 11.20 -9.56
C ARG A 218 -17.43 12.38 -10.54
N ARG A 219 -17.96 13.52 -10.12
CA ARG A 219 -18.14 14.68 -11.01
C ARG A 219 -16.93 15.61 -11.01
N TYR A 220 -16.27 15.76 -9.86
CA TYR A 220 -15.17 16.71 -9.69
C TYR A 220 -13.81 16.03 -9.45
N ARG A 221 -13.77 14.70 -9.29
CA ARG A 221 -12.54 13.92 -9.02
C ARG A 221 -11.76 14.43 -7.80
N ILE A 222 -12.49 14.86 -6.78
CA ILE A 222 -11.95 15.29 -5.49
C ILE A 222 -12.17 14.16 -4.50
N TYR A 223 -11.11 13.74 -3.81
CA TYR A 223 -11.09 12.56 -2.94
C TYR A 223 -10.63 12.89 -1.52
N THR A 224 -9.83 13.94 -1.35
CA THR A 224 -9.26 14.36 -0.06
C THR A 224 -9.54 15.83 0.24
N ILE A 225 -9.27 16.23 1.49
CA ILE A 225 -9.43 17.62 1.96
C ILE A 225 -8.42 18.54 1.27
N ALA A 226 -7.15 18.15 1.14
CA ALA A 226 -6.15 18.99 0.47
C ALA A 226 -6.52 19.26 -1.01
N GLN A 227 -7.06 18.26 -1.71
CA GLN A 227 -7.58 18.43 -3.07
C GLN A 227 -8.77 19.39 -3.13
N LEU A 228 -9.66 19.34 -2.12
CA LEU A 228 -10.80 20.26 -2.04
C LEU A 228 -10.34 21.69 -1.78
N ARG A 229 -9.37 21.89 -0.88
CA ARG A 229 -8.77 23.21 -0.57
C ARG A 229 -8.00 23.80 -1.75
N SER A 230 -7.38 22.96 -2.57
CA SER A 230 -6.66 23.37 -3.78
C SER A 230 -7.57 23.57 -5.00
N CYS A 231 -8.88 23.33 -4.85
CA CYS A 231 -9.84 23.43 -5.95
C CYS A 231 -10.13 24.91 -6.27
N ALA A 232 -10.02 25.29 -7.54
CA ALA A 232 -10.32 26.66 -7.95
C ALA A 232 -11.78 27.03 -7.63
N GLU A 233 -12.02 28.27 -7.19
CA GLU A 233 -13.35 28.74 -6.78
C GLU A 233 -14.44 28.51 -7.83
N ILE A 234 -14.09 28.65 -9.12
CA ILE A 234 -15.00 28.39 -10.24
C ILE A 234 -15.58 26.96 -10.23
N PHE A 235 -14.81 25.97 -9.77
CA PHE A 235 -15.27 24.60 -9.66
C PHE A 235 -16.17 24.42 -8.44
N ILE A 236 -15.85 25.07 -7.33
CA ILE A 236 -16.67 25.07 -6.11
C ILE A 236 -18.04 25.70 -6.40
N ASP A 237 -18.08 26.85 -7.08
CA ASP A 237 -19.32 27.54 -7.44
C ASP A 237 -20.17 26.76 -8.45
N SER A 238 -19.55 25.86 -9.23
CA SER A 238 -20.25 24.96 -10.14
C SER A 238 -20.85 23.70 -9.46
N MET A 239 -20.61 23.50 -8.17
CA MET A 239 -21.15 22.37 -7.41
C MET A 239 -22.67 22.47 -7.22
N PRO A 240 -23.37 21.36 -6.92
CA PRO A 240 -24.79 21.45 -6.62
C PRO A 240 -25.07 22.39 -5.45
N PRO A 241 -26.14 23.22 -5.51
CA PRO A 241 -26.49 24.16 -4.45
C PRO A 241 -26.65 23.52 -3.06
N SER A 242 -26.96 22.22 -2.99
CA SER A 242 -27.05 21.47 -1.73
C SER A 242 -25.69 21.15 -1.08
N ILE A 243 -24.59 21.23 -1.85
CA ILE A 243 -23.23 20.89 -1.41
C ILE A 243 -22.43 22.17 -1.16
N ILE A 244 -22.61 23.22 -1.98
CA ILE A 244 -21.85 24.48 -1.89
C ILE A 244 -21.77 25.02 -0.46
N PRO A 245 -22.88 25.18 0.30
CA PRO A 245 -22.79 25.74 1.64
C PRO A 245 -21.91 24.90 2.57
N LYS A 246 -22.01 23.57 2.49
CA LYS A 246 -21.22 22.66 3.33
C LYS A 246 -19.73 22.74 3.01
N VAL A 247 -19.40 22.79 1.73
CA VAL A 247 -18.01 22.93 1.26
C VAL A 247 -17.44 24.28 1.69
N LYS A 248 -18.19 25.38 1.47
CA LYS A 248 -17.74 26.73 1.86
C LYS A 248 -17.57 26.88 3.38
N THR A 249 -18.48 26.32 4.18
CA THR A 249 -18.33 26.29 5.65
C THR A 249 -17.07 25.53 6.04
N PHE A 250 -16.86 24.34 5.48
CA PHE A 250 -15.67 23.53 5.80
C PHE A 250 -14.35 24.20 5.38
N LEU A 251 -14.33 24.92 4.26
CA LEU A 251 -13.13 25.64 3.79
C LEU A 251 -12.82 26.91 4.60
N ALA A 252 -13.77 27.40 5.40
CA ALA A 252 -13.58 28.57 6.26
C ALA A 252 -13.04 28.20 7.66
N GLU A 253 -12.98 26.91 7.99
CA GLU A 253 -12.37 26.33 9.20
C GLU A 253 -10.88 26.02 9.01
#